data_AF-A0AAE9H879-F1
#
_entry.id   AF-A0AAE9H879-F1
#
_cell.length_a   1.000
_cell.length_b   1.000
_cell.length_c   1.000
_cell.angle_alpha   90.00
_cell.angle_beta   90.00
_cell.angle_gamma   90.00
#
_symmetry.space_group_name_H-M   'P 1'
#
loop_
_entity.id
_entity.type
_entity.pdbx_description
1 polymer ?
#
loop_
_entity_poly.entity_id
_entity_poly.type
_entity_poly.pdbx_seq_one_letter_code
_entity_poly.pdbx_strand_id
1 'polypeptide(L)'
;MSSQRKFSPEVRERTVRLVQEHRGEYLSLWAAVESIAPKIGCVPATLLNWAKRSEIDSGTPDGMSLNERERMKALERENKELRRARSQGDEGLMAKIGRVWQDNMQVYGVRKVWLQLQREGIAVARCTVERLIRRLGLQGMRRGQRIRTTITDNALAEIINWLYKAELIHRRAPWKTRAAMELVTLEWVAWHNHQRLLGAIGYIPPAQAEEFYHRTHSEAVSINVVL
;
A
#
# COMPACT_ATOMS: atom_id res chain seq x y z
N MET A 1 -13.27 2.38 -60.87
CA MET A 1 -13.03 1.03 -61.44
C MET A 1 -13.04 0.03 -60.28
N SER A 2 -14.09 -0.80 -60.20
CA SER A 2 -14.31 -1.73 -59.08
C SER A 2 -13.26 -2.84 -59.10
N SER A 3 -12.43 -2.92 -58.07
CA SER A 3 -11.49 -4.02 -57.86
C SER A 3 -12.25 -5.35 -57.77
N GLN A 4 -12.02 -6.19 -58.77
CA GLN A 4 -12.66 -7.47 -58.97
C GLN A 4 -12.39 -8.39 -57.76
N ARG A 5 -13.39 -8.64 -56.91
CA ARG A 5 -13.28 -9.64 -55.84
C ARG A 5 -13.24 -11.02 -56.51
N LYS A 6 -12.04 -11.62 -56.58
CA LYS A 6 -11.77 -12.91 -57.26
C LYS A 6 -12.63 -14.10 -56.77
N PHE A 7 -13.31 -14.01 -55.62
CA PHE A 7 -14.21 -15.03 -55.10
C PHE A 7 -15.45 -14.40 -54.45
N SER A 8 -16.64 -14.89 -54.82
CA SER A 8 -17.96 -14.49 -54.28
C SER A 8 -18.09 -14.84 -52.78
N PRO A 9 -18.79 -14.04 -51.95
CA PRO A 9 -19.04 -14.37 -50.54
C PRO A 9 -19.70 -15.74 -50.34
N GLU A 10 -20.63 -16.12 -51.22
CA GLU A 10 -21.32 -17.42 -51.16
C GLU A 10 -20.34 -18.59 -51.34
N VAL A 11 -19.34 -18.43 -52.21
CA VAL A 11 -18.29 -19.45 -52.43
C VAL A 11 -17.41 -19.57 -51.19
N ARG A 12 -17.11 -18.46 -50.51
CA ARG A 12 -16.33 -18.49 -49.25
C ARG A 12 -17.08 -19.23 -48.15
N GLU A 13 -18.34 -18.88 -47.93
CA GLU A 13 -19.18 -19.50 -46.91
C GLU A 13 -19.38 -21.00 -47.16
N ARG A 14 -19.68 -21.38 -48.40
CA ARG A 14 -19.82 -22.80 -48.78
C ARG A 14 -18.54 -23.59 -48.58
N THR A 15 -17.39 -23.02 -48.96
CA THR A 15 -16.10 -23.72 -48.83
C THR A 15 -15.68 -23.86 -47.37
N VAL A 16 -15.90 -22.82 -46.56
CA VAL A 16 -15.66 -22.87 -45.10
C VAL A 16 -16.54 -23.93 -44.44
N ARG A 17 -17.82 -23.98 -44.80
CA ARG A 17 -18.75 -25.00 -44.29
C ARG A 17 -18.29 -26.41 -44.64
N LEU A 18 -17.88 -26.63 -45.88
CA LEU A 18 -17.33 -27.90 -46.35
C LEU A 18 -16.08 -28.34 -45.57
N VAL A 19 -15.17 -27.39 -45.28
CA VAL A 19 -13.98 -27.67 -44.43
C VAL A 19 -14.38 -28.08 -43.01
N GLN A 20 -15.40 -27.46 -42.43
CA GLN A 20 -15.86 -27.81 -41.07
C GLN A 20 -16.60 -29.15 -41.05
N GLU A 21 -17.41 -29.46 -42.07
CA GLU A 21 -18.13 -30.74 -42.19
C GLU A 21 -17.16 -31.92 -42.33
N HIS A 22 -16.11 -31.79 -43.14
CA HIS A 22 -15.11 -32.85 -43.32
C HIS A 22 -13.97 -32.82 -42.28
N ARG A 23 -14.00 -31.91 -41.30
CA ARG A 23 -12.91 -31.74 -40.32
C ARG A 23 -12.58 -33.03 -39.54
N GLY A 24 -13.56 -33.88 -39.28
CA GLY A 24 -13.38 -35.15 -38.55
C GLY A 24 -12.80 -36.30 -39.38
N GLU A 25 -12.80 -36.17 -40.72
CA GLU A 25 -12.29 -37.21 -41.64
C GLU A 25 -10.78 -37.08 -41.90
N TYR A 26 -10.18 -35.95 -41.49
CA TYR A 26 -8.77 -35.65 -41.68
C TYR A 26 -8.04 -35.51 -40.35
N LEU A 27 -6.75 -35.87 -40.32
CA LEU A 27 -5.89 -35.78 -39.12
C LEU A 27 -5.73 -34.35 -38.57
N SER A 28 -5.97 -33.32 -39.39
CA SER A 28 -5.92 -31.92 -38.97
C SER A 28 -6.76 -31.02 -39.87
N LEU A 29 -7.12 -29.84 -39.34
CA LEU A 29 -7.77 -28.77 -40.11
C LEU A 29 -6.94 -28.37 -41.34
N TRP A 30 -5.61 -28.37 -41.22
CA TRP A 30 -4.71 -28.05 -42.32
C TRP A 30 -4.77 -29.10 -43.44
N ALA A 31 -4.84 -30.39 -43.10
CA ALA A 31 -4.97 -31.46 -44.09
C ALA A 31 -6.31 -31.40 -44.85
N ALA A 32 -7.40 -31.06 -44.17
CA ALA A 32 -8.70 -30.81 -44.81
C ALA A 32 -8.62 -29.61 -45.79
N VAL A 33 -7.96 -28.53 -45.36
CA VAL A 33 -7.77 -27.32 -46.17
C VAL A 33 -6.88 -27.57 -47.40
N GLU A 34 -5.79 -28.31 -47.27
CA GLU A 34 -4.91 -28.67 -48.40
C GLU A 34 -5.63 -29.53 -49.45
N SER A 35 -6.54 -30.41 -49.03
CA SER A 35 -7.31 -31.26 -49.95
C SER A 35 -8.43 -30.50 -50.68
N ILE A 36 -9.07 -29.54 -49.99
CA ILE A 36 -10.25 -28.83 -50.49
C ILE A 36 -9.88 -27.60 -51.33
N ALA A 37 -8.81 -26.88 -50.98
CA ALA A 37 -8.45 -25.62 -51.63
C ALA A 37 -8.18 -25.73 -53.16
N PRO A 38 -7.44 -26.75 -53.66
CA PRO A 38 -7.22 -26.90 -55.11
C PRO A 38 -8.50 -27.15 -55.90
N LYS A 39 -9.50 -27.82 -55.31
CA LYS A 39 -10.78 -28.15 -55.97
C LYS A 39 -11.65 -26.92 -56.24
N ILE A 40 -11.44 -25.85 -55.47
CA ILE A 40 -12.14 -24.56 -55.59
C ILE A 40 -11.27 -23.51 -56.32
N GLY A 41 -10.00 -23.84 -56.61
CA GLY A 41 -9.05 -22.95 -57.25
C GLY A 41 -8.52 -21.84 -56.34
N CYS A 42 -8.54 -22.05 -55.01
CA CYS A 42 -7.98 -21.12 -54.04
C CYS A 42 -6.66 -21.64 -53.42
N VAL A 43 -5.87 -20.72 -52.86
CA VAL A 43 -4.61 -21.08 -52.16
C VAL A 43 -4.96 -21.60 -50.76
N PRO A 44 -4.37 -22.73 -50.29
CA PRO A 44 -4.67 -23.32 -48.97
C PRO A 44 -4.59 -22.33 -47.80
N ALA A 45 -3.59 -21.45 -47.78
CA ALA A 45 -3.46 -20.41 -46.75
C ALA A 45 -4.66 -19.42 -46.72
N THR A 46 -5.29 -19.15 -47.87
CA THR A 46 -6.45 -18.27 -47.95
C THR A 46 -7.69 -18.93 -47.37
N LEU A 47 -7.90 -20.22 -47.66
CA LEU A 47 -9.00 -20.99 -47.10
C LEU A 47 -8.84 -21.20 -45.58
N LEU A 48 -7.62 -21.44 -45.11
CA LEU A 48 -7.32 -21.49 -43.67
C LEU A 48 -7.70 -20.17 -42.98
N ASN A 49 -7.37 -19.03 -43.58
CA ASN A 49 -7.71 -17.72 -43.03
C ASN A 49 -9.23 -17.49 -43.02
N TRP A 50 -9.97 -17.96 -44.03
CA TRP A 50 -11.43 -17.90 -44.02
C TRP A 50 -12.04 -18.80 -42.94
N ALA A 51 -11.53 -20.02 -42.77
CA ALA A 51 -11.97 -20.93 -41.71
C ALA A 51 -11.68 -20.36 -40.30
N LYS A 52 -10.47 -19.85 -40.05
CA LYS A 52 -10.12 -19.17 -38.79
C LYS A 52 -10.97 -17.92 -38.54
N ARG A 53 -11.22 -17.11 -39.57
CA ARG A 53 -12.11 -15.94 -39.47
C ARG A 53 -13.54 -16.36 -39.14
N SER A 54 -14.04 -17.42 -39.77
CA SER A 54 -15.36 -17.95 -39.47
C SER A 54 -15.48 -18.54 -38.07
N GLU A 55 -14.42 -19.12 -37.51
CA GLU A 55 -14.40 -19.58 -36.11
C GLU A 55 -14.40 -18.41 -35.12
N ILE A 56 -13.79 -17.28 -35.50
CA ILE A 56 -13.88 -16.02 -34.75
C ILE A 56 -15.29 -15.42 -34.87
N ASP A 57 -15.88 -15.46 -36.07
CA ASP A 57 -17.19 -14.88 -36.38
C ASP A 57 -18.36 -15.74 -35.84
N SER A 58 -18.19 -17.07 -35.75
CA SER A 58 -19.13 -18.01 -35.11
C SER A 58 -18.97 -18.08 -33.59
N GLY A 59 -17.94 -17.41 -33.04
CA GLY A 59 -17.50 -17.49 -31.64
C GLY A 59 -16.72 -18.80 -31.40
N THR A 60 -15.46 -18.77 -30.96
CA THR A 60 -15.09 -18.40 -29.58
C THR A 60 -13.56 -18.31 -29.46
N PRO A 61 -12.98 -17.10 -29.37
CA PRO A 61 -11.58 -16.96 -28.92
C PRO A 61 -11.42 -16.80 -27.40
N ASP A 62 -12.51 -16.51 -26.65
CA ASP A 62 -12.43 -16.05 -25.25
C ASP A 62 -13.59 -16.51 -24.33
N GLY A 63 -14.27 -17.61 -24.66
CA GLY A 63 -15.24 -18.29 -23.78
C GLY A 63 -16.56 -17.57 -23.47
N MET A 64 -16.73 -16.27 -23.77
CA MET A 64 -17.95 -15.53 -23.43
C MET A 64 -18.92 -15.37 -24.61
N SER A 65 -20.13 -15.88 -24.46
CA SER A 65 -21.27 -15.78 -25.38
C SER A 65 -21.68 -14.32 -25.64
N LEU A 66 -22.25 -14.03 -26.81
CA LEU A 66 -22.80 -12.69 -27.13
C LEU A 66 -23.82 -12.22 -26.08
N ASN A 67 -24.65 -13.12 -25.58
CA ASN A 67 -25.60 -12.86 -24.50
C ASN A 67 -24.88 -12.52 -23.18
N GLU A 68 -23.72 -13.12 -22.91
CA GLU A 68 -22.93 -12.81 -21.72
C GLU A 68 -22.28 -11.42 -21.84
N ARG A 69 -21.85 -11.02 -23.04
CA ARG A 69 -21.37 -9.65 -23.28
C ARG A 69 -22.46 -8.61 -23.09
N GLU A 70 -23.69 -8.90 -23.54
CA GLU A 70 -24.84 -8.02 -23.30
C GLU A 70 -25.20 -7.94 -21.83
N ARG A 71 -25.18 -9.07 -21.12
CA ARG A 71 -25.37 -9.13 -19.66
C ARG A 71 -24.30 -8.33 -18.92
N MET A 72 -23.04 -8.44 -19.32
CA MET A 72 -21.95 -7.64 -18.73
C MET A 72 -22.16 -6.15 -18.96
N LYS A 73 -22.52 -5.72 -20.18
CA LYS A 73 -22.85 -4.32 -20.46
C LYS A 73 -24.04 -3.82 -19.66
N ALA A 74 -25.07 -4.64 -19.47
CA ALA A 74 -26.22 -4.30 -18.63
C ALA A 74 -25.82 -4.13 -17.16
N LEU A 75 -25.05 -5.06 -16.61
CA LEU A 75 -24.52 -5.00 -15.25
C LEU A 75 -23.57 -3.81 -15.04
N GLU A 76 -22.78 -3.45 -16.04
CA GLU A 76 -21.92 -2.26 -15.98
C GLU A 76 -22.74 -0.96 -15.94
N ARG A 77 -23.84 -0.89 -16.72
CA ARG A 77 -24.76 0.25 -16.70
C ARG A 77 -25.44 0.37 -15.33
N GLU A 78 -25.98 -0.73 -14.83
CA GLU A 78 -26.60 -0.79 -13.50
C GLU A 78 -25.60 -0.40 -12.40
N ASN A 79 -24.38 -0.93 -12.42
CA ASN A 79 -23.33 -0.53 -11.48
C ASN A 79 -22.97 0.96 -11.59
N LYS A 80 -22.95 1.51 -12.82
CA LYS A 80 -22.69 2.93 -13.03
C LYS A 80 -23.80 3.78 -12.43
N GLU A 81 -25.05 3.37 -12.57
CA GLU A 81 -26.22 4.04 -11.97
C GLU A 81 -26.19 3.94 -10.44
N LEU A 82 -25.94 2.76 -9.88
CA LEU A 82 -25.78 2.57 -8.43
C LEU A 82 -24.64 3.42 -7.86
N ARG A 83 -23.51 3.53 -8.57
CA ARG A 83 -22.39 4.41 -8.19
C ARG A 83 -22.78 5.88 -8.23
N ARG A 84 -23.59 6.30 -9.20
CA ARG A 84 -24.12 7.67 -9.30
C ARG A 84 -25.07 7.97 -8.15
N ALA A 85 -26.06 7.11 -7.90
CA ALA A 85 -27.01 7.26 -6.79
C ALA A 85 -26.29 7.31 -5.44
N ARG A 86 -25.30 6.44 -5.23
CA ARG A 86 -24.45 6.46 -4.03
C ARG A 86 -23.66 7.76 -3.90
N SER A 87 -23.11 8.29 -5.00
CA SER A 87 -22.35 9.55 -4.99
C SER A 87 -23.24 10.75 -4.66
N GLN A 88 -24.46 10.78 -5.19
CA GLN A 88 -25.46 11.82 -4.86
C GLN A 88 -25.86 11.77 -3.38
N GLY A 89 -26.09 10.58 -2.82
CA GLY A 89 -26.36 10.41 -1.39
C GLY A 89 -25.16 10.81 -0.51
N ASP A 90 -23.94 10.49 -0.95
CA ASP A 90 -22.71 10.85 -0.27
C ASP A 90 -22.50 12.38 -0.23
N GLU A 91 -22.86 13.11 -1.28
CA GLU A 91 -22.68 14.56 -1.37
C GLU A 91 -23.43 15.32 -0.27
N GLY A 92 -24.72 15.02 -0.09
CA GLY A 92 -25.51 15.60 1.01
C GLY A 92 -25.00 15.19 2.39
N LEU A 93 -24.48 13.96 2.52
CA LEU A 93 -23.91 13.49 3.78
C LEU A 93 -22.54 14.13 4.10
N MET A 94 -21.72 14.39 3.08
CA MET A 94 -20.44 15.09 3.23
C MET A 94 -20.64 16.51 3.76
N ALA A 95 -21.64 17.24 3.26
CA ALA A 95 -21.98 18.57 3.77
C ALA A 95 -22.37 18.54 5.25
N LYS A 96 -23.20 17.57 5.66
CA LYS A 96 -23.61 17.39 7.06
C LYS A 96 -22.44 17.01 7.96
N ILE A 97 -21.55 16.12 7.51
CA ILE A 97 -20.32 15.74 8.21
C ILE A 97 -19.41 16.96 8.39
N GLY A 98 -19.22 17.75 7.33
CA GLY A 98 -18.41 18.98 7.36
C GLY A 98 -18.93 20.00 8.37
N ARG A 99 -20.25 20.23 8.37
CA ARG A 99 -20.92 21.10 9.37
C ARG A 99 -20.64 20.62 10.80
N VAL A 100 -20.97 19.36 11.13
CA VAL A 100 -20.74 18.79 12.47
C VAL A 100 -19.27 18.90 12.91
N TRP A 101 -18.34 18.70 11.97
CA TRP A 101 -16.91 18.79 12.25
C TRP A 101 -16.47 20.22 12.54
N GLN A 102 -16.93 21.20 11.76
CA GLN A 102 -16.63 22.63 11.97
C GLN A 102 -17.29 23.17 13.25
N ASP A 103 -18.57 22.88 13.46
CA ASP A 103 -19.33 23.31 14.64
C ASP A 103 -18.69 22.82 15.94
N ASN A 104 -18.03 21.65 15.90
CA ASN A 104 -17.30 21.11 17.04
C ASN A 104 -15.80 21.46 17.02
N MET A 105 -15.42 22.62 16.45
CA MET A 105 -14.04 23.11 16.42
C MET A 105 -13.01 22.06 15.97
N GLN A 106 -13.41 21.16 15.05
CA GLN A 106 -12.54 20.14 14.46
C GLN A 106 -12.01 19.09 15.47
N VAL A 107 -12.58 19.05 16.68
CA VAL A 107 -12.19 18.08 17.72
C VAL A 107 -12.78 16.68 17.45
N TYR A 108 -13.92 16.59 16.75
CA TYR A 108 -14.58 15.32 16.50
C TYR A 108 -13.89 14.52 15.40
N GLY A 109 -13.52 13.27 15.71
CA GLY A 109 -13.18 12.26 14.72
C GLY A 109 -14.40 11.42 14.35
N VAL A 110 -14.18 10.40 13.51
CA VAL A 110 -15.20 9.50 12.94
C VAL A 110 -16.29 9.07 13.93
N ARG A 111 -15.90 8.55 15.10
CA ARG A 111 -16.85 8.04 16.10
C ARG A 111 -17.79 9.13 16.63
N LYS A 112 -17.25 10.31 16.95
CA LYS A 112 -18.03 11.40 17.54
C LYS A 112 -18.94 12.06 16.50
N VAL A 113 -18.44 12.24 15.27
CA VAL A 113 -19.27 12.69 14.14
C VAL A 113 -20.42 11.71 13.89
N TRP A 114 -20.16 10.41 13.83
CA TRP A 114 -21.20 9.40 13.64
C TRP A 114 -22.27 9.43 14.74
N LEU A 115 -21.86 9.51 16.02
CA LEU A 115 -22.80 9.63 17.14
C LEU A 115 -23.62 10.92 17.05
N GLN A 116 -23.02 12.03 16.62
CA GLN A 116 -23.73 13.29 16.44
C GLN A 116 -24.76 13.20 15.31
N LEU A 117 -24.42 12.59 14.17
CA LEU A 117 -25.36 12.37 13.07
C LEU A 117 -26.54 11.48 13.51
N GLN A 118 -26.29 10.45 14.31
CA GLN A 118 -27.34 9.60 14.88
C GLN A 118 -28.26 10.38 15.83
N ARG A 119 -27.72 11.30 16.64
CA ARG A 119 -28.51 12.20 17.51
C ARG A 119 -29.39 13.16 16.72
N GLU A 120 -28.94 13.58 15.55
CA GLU A 120 -29.71 14.42 14.62
C GLU A 120 -30.73 13.63 13.78
N GLY A 121 -30.92 12.34 14.06
CA GLY A 121 -31.88 11.48 13.34
C GLY A 121 -31.41 11.05 11.95
N ILE A 122 -30.13 11.23 11.62
CA ILE A 122 -29.57 10.82 10.32
C ILE A 122 -29.05 9.39 10.46
N ALA A 123 -29.88 8.43 10.05
CA ALA A 123 -29.54 7.01 10.07
C ALA A 123 -28.47 6.68 9.02
N VAL A 124 -27.21 6.66 9.45
CA VAL A 124 -26.06 6.28 8.60
C VAL A 124 -25.15 5.28 9.28
N ALA A 125 -24.65 4.32 8.49
CA ALA A 125 -23.67 3.36 8.97
C ALA A 125 -22.35 4.07 9.31
N ARG A 126 -21.70 3.64 10.40
CA ARG A 126 -20.41 4.20 10.84
C ARG A 126 -19.32 4.10 9.76
N CYS A 127 -19.27 3.00 9.02
CA CYS A 127 -18.31 2.81 7.93
C CYS A 127 -18.51 3.81 6.78
N THR A 128 -19.74 4.27 6.53
CA THR A 128 -20.03 5.34 5.56
C THR A 128 -19.44 6.66 6.03
N VAL A 129 -19.66 7.02 7.29
CA VAL A 129 -19.09 8.23 7.90
C VAL A 129 -17.56 8.18 7.87
N GLU A 130 -16.98 7.03 8.20
CA GLU A 130 -15.52 6.82 8.16
C GLU A 130 -14.94 7.03 6.77
N ARG A 131 -15.53 6.38 5.75
CA ARG A 131 -15.10 6.52 4.36
C ARG A 131 -15.18 7.98 3.89
N LEU A 132 -16.26 8.69 4.22
CA LEU A 132 -16.44 10.08 3.80
C LEU A 132 -15.50 11.04 4.53
N ILE A 133 -15.27 10.86 5.83
CA ILE A 133 -14.28 11.64 6.59
C ILE A 133 -12.88 11.46 6.02
N ARG A 134 -12.49 10.22 5.65
CA ARG A 134 -11.20 9.98 4.97
C ARG A 134 -11.14 10.66 3.61
N ARG A 135 -12.23 10.60 2.82
CA ARG A 135 -12.31 11.25 1.49
C ARG A 135 -12.20 12.77 1.58
N LEU A 136 -12.75 13.38 2.63
CA LEU A 136 -12.68 14.82 2.90
C LEU A 136 -11.37 15.26 3.56
N GLY A 137 -10.49 14.32 3.94
CA GLY A 137 -9.25 14.63 4.67
C GLY A 137 -9.49 15.17 6.09
N LEU A 138 -10.69 14.98 6.65
CA LEU A 138 -11.02 15.49 7.98
C LEU A 138 -10.43 14.59 9.06
N GLN A 139 -9.83 15.22 10.07
CA GLN A 139 -9.28 14.52 11.21
C GLN A 139 -9.69 15.23 12.49
N GLY A 140 -10.17 14.45 13.46
CA GLY A 140 -10.41 14.96 14.81
C GLY A 140 -9.10 15.21 15.56
N MET A 141 -9.07 16.23 16.40
CA MET A 141 -7.93 16.52 17.28
C MET A 141 -7.55 15.29 18.12
N ARG A 142 -6.29 14.85 18.01
CA ARG A 142 -5.71 13.75 18.81
C ARG A 142 -4.80 14.35 19.87
N ARG A 143 -5.01 14.00 21.15
CA ARG A 143 -4.06 14.35 22.24
C ARG A 143 -2.96 13.30 22.32
N GLY A 144 -1.72 13.75 22.52
CA GLY A 144 -0.55 12.91 22.79
C GLY A 144 0.29 12.59 21.55
N GLN A 145 1.58 12.92 21.62
CA GLN A 145 2.58 12.41 20.68
C GLN A 145 2.86 10.94 21.03
N ARG A 146 2.98 10.08 20.03
CA ARG A 146 3.36 8.67 20.25
C ARG A 146 4.81 8.65 20.72
N ILE A 147 5.04 8.43 22.02
CA ILE A 147 6.38 8.33 22.60
C ILE A 147 7.01 7.04 22.07
N ARG A 148 8.11 7.17 21.31
CA ARG A 148 8.91 6.03 20.86
C ARG A 148 9.86 5.63 21.99
N THR A 149 9.64 4.46 22.57
CA THR A 149 10.35 3.98 23.79
C THR A 149 11.66 3.26 23.50
N THR A 150 12.05 3.07 22.24
CA THR A 150 13.23 2.25 21.89
C THR A 150 14.13 2.99 20.91
N ILE A 151 15.28 3.40 21.43
CA ILE A 151 16.48 3.81 20.70
C ILE A 151 17.37 2.57 20.65
N THR A 152 17.92 2.24 19.48
CA THR A 152 18.47 0.90 19.17
C THR A 152 19.83 0.60 19.84
N ASP A 153 20.41 1.54 20.58
CA ASP A 153 21.67 1.31 21.32
C ASP A 153 21.61 1.96 22.71
N ASN A 154 21.23 1.18 23.72
CA ASN A 154 21.21 1.58 25.13
C ASN A 154 22.31 0.87 25.94
N ALA A 155 23.21 0.13 25.28
CA ALA A 155 24.16 -0.75 25.95
C ALA A 155 25.08 0.00 26.93
N LEU A 156 25.57 1.18 26.52
CA LEU A 156 26.41 2.03 27.38
C LEU A 156 25.64 2.53 28.63
N ALA A 157 24.38 2.93 28.46
CA ALA A 157 23.56 3.39 29.57
C ALA A 157 23.22 2.24 30.54
N GLU A 158 23.02 1.02 30.02
CA GLU A 158 22.81 -0.17 30.87
C GLU A 158 24.05 -0.53 31.70
N ILE A 159 25.25 -0.43 31.12
CA ILE A 159 26.51 -0.67 31.83
C ILE A 159 26.68 0.33 32.98
N ILE A 160 26.45 1.63 32.72
CA ILE A 160 26.55 2.67 33.76
C ILE A 160 25.52 2.43 34.87
N ASN A 161 24.28 2.10 34.51
CA ASN A 161 23.23 1.78 35.48
C ASN A 161 23.57 0.53 36.33
N TRP A 162 24.18 -0.48 35.71
CA TRP A 162 24.65 -1.68 36.41
C TRP A 162 25.76 -1.33 37.40
N LEU A 163 26.78 -0.58 36.98
CA LEU A 163 27.89 -0.14 37.83
C LEU A 163 27.39 0.69 39.02
N TYR A 164 26.51 1.65 38.76
CA TYR A 164 25.87 2.46 39.79
C TYR A 164 25.13 1.60 40.83
N LYS A 165 24.32 0.63 40.37
CA LYS A 165 23.59 -0.26 41.28
C LYS A 165 24.54 -1.16 42.08
N ALA A 166 25.54 -1.74 41.43
CA ALA A 166 26.48 -2.66 42.07
C ALA A 166 27.40 -1.95 43.07
N GLU A 167 27.97 -0.81 42.71
CA GLU A 167 28.99 -0.12 43.50
C GLU A 167 28.41 0.80 44.56
N LEU A 168 27.22 1.36 44.32
CA LEU A 168 26.56 2.28 45.22
C LEU A 168 25.38 1.61 45.92
N ILE A 169 24.33 1.31 45.15
CA ILE A 169 23.02 0.95 45.70
C ILE A 169 23.10 -0.32 46.55
N HIS A 170 23.79 -1.36 46.07
CA HIS A 170 23.90 -2.64 46.77
C HIS A 170 24.99 -2.64 47.85
N ARG A 171 26.16 -2.03 47.59
CA ARG A 171 27.28 -2.05 48.54
C ARG A 171 27.08 -1.17 49.76
N ARG A 172 26.38 -0.04 49.63
CA ARG A 172 26.14 0.91 50.73
C ARG A 172 24.72 0.82 51.31
N ALA A 173 23.94 -0.20 50.91
CA ALA A 173 22.65 -0.49 51.53
C ALA A 173 22.81 -0.84 53.02
N PRO A 174 21.80 -0.56 53.89
CA PRO A 174 20.45 -0.05 53.58
C PRO A 174 20.34 1.49 53.58
N TRP A 175 19.51 2.02 52.66
CA TRP A 175 19.24 3.45 52.53
C TRP A 175 17.96 3.85 53.28
N LYS A 176 18.08 4.71 54.29
CA LYS A 176 16.95 5.10 55.15
C LYS A 176 16.14 6.28 54.61
N THR A 177 16.75 7.14 53.79
CA THR A 177 16.09 8.33 53.22
C THR A 177 16.52 8.56 51.78
N ARG A 178 15.64 9.18 51.00
CA ARG A 178 15.93 9.58 49.61
C ARG A 178 17.08 10.58 49.53
N ALA A 179 17.12 11.58 50.43
CA ALA A 179 18.17 12.60 50.47
C ALA A 179 19.58 12.00 50.68
N ALA A 180 19.71 10.97 51.51
CA ALA A 180 20.98 10.27 51.71
C ALA A 180 21.45 9.55 50.44
N MET A 181 20.51 8.93 49.70
CA MET A 181 20.82 8.29 48.42
C MET A 181 21.19 9.33 47.35
N GLU A 182 20.51 10.47 47.30
CA GLU A 182 20.78 11.55 46.33
C GLU A 182 22.18 12.14 46.52
N LEU A 183 22.58 12.48 47.74
CA LEU A 183 23.92 13.01 48.01
C LEU A 183 25.02 12.04 47.58
N VAL A 184 24.89 10.77 47.96
CA VAL A 184 25.88 9.73 47.64
C VAL A 184 25.87 9.37 46.15
N THR A 185 24.74 9.58 45.46
CA THR A 185 24.67 9.47 44.00
C THR A 185 25.46 10.59 43.33
N LEU A 186 25.35 11.83 43.80
CA LEU A 186 26.15 12.95 43.27
C LEU A 186 27.64 12.72 43.48
N GLU A 187 28.05 12.22 44.65
CA GLU A 187 29.43 11.84 44.93
C GLU A 187 29.93 10.75 43.97
N TRP A 188 29.11 9.71 43.75
CA TRP A 188 29.47 8.61 42.84
C TRP A 188 29.58 9.10 41.39
N VAL A 189 28.68 9.97 40.93
CA VAL A 189 28.72 10.54 39.56
C VAL A 189 29.97 11.41 39.39
N ALA A 190 30.28 12.27 40.36
CA ALA A 190 31.48 13.11 40.32
C ALA A 190 32.76 12.26 40.25
N TRP A 191 32.86 11.24 41.10
CA TRP A 191 33.97 10.28 41.05
C TRP A 191 34.02 9.51 39.72
N HIS A 192 32.88 9.00 39.24
CA HIS A 192 32.78 8.26 37.99
C HIS A 192 33.27 9.08 36.80
N ASN A 193 32.93 10.37 36.73
CA ASN A 193 33.28 11.20 35.59
C ASN A 193 34.71 11.74 35.65
N HIS A 194 35.22 12.07 36.84
CA HIS A 194 36.49 12.79 36.96
C HIS A 194 37.66 11.95 37.48
N GLN A 195 37.41 10.77 38.06
CA GLN A 195 38.46 9.99 38.72
C GLN A 195 38.48 8.52 38.28
N ARG A 196 37.36 7.95 37.82
CA ARG A 196 37.28 6.53 37.42
C ARG A 196 38.02 6.29 36.11
N LEU A 197 39.01 5.40 36.15
CA LEU A 197 39.73 4.97 34.95
C LEU A 197 38.99 3.82 34.25
N LEU A 198 38.65 4.00 32.98
CA LEU A 198 37.94 3.00 32.17
C LEU A 198 38.89 2.45 31.10
N GLY A 199 39.15 1.14 31.14
CA GLY A 199 40.04 0.48 30.17
C GLY A 199 39.56 0.60 28.72
N ALA A 200 38.25 0.60 28.49
CA ALA A 200 37.65 0.71 27.16
C ALA A 200 37.97 2.03 26.44
N ILE A 201 38.27 3.10 27.18
CA ILE A 201 38.63 4.43 26.64
C ILE A 201 40.11 4.75 26.85
N GLY A 202 40.96 3.75 27.16
CA GLY A 202 42.40 3.94 27.30
C GLY A 202 42.87 4.35 28.70
N TYR A 203 42.16 3.94 29.75
CA TYR A 203 42.52 4.21 31.16
C TYR A 203 42.53 5.70 31.51
N ILE A 204 41.61 6.47 30.96
CA ILE A 204 41.37 7.87 31.31
C ILE A 204 39.97 8.05 31.93
N PRO A 205 39.74 9.11 32.72
CA PRO A 205 38.41 9.49 33.19
C PRO A 205 37.45 9.85 32.04
N PRO A 206 36.15 9.54 32.16
CA PRO A 206 35.14 9.90 31.15
C PRO A 206 35.16 11.38 30.74
N ALA A 207 35.28 12.30 31.69
CA ALA A 207 35.32 13.74 31.40
C ALA A 207 36.51 14.11 30.51
N GLN A 208 37.67 13.48 30.73
CA GLN A 208 38.84 13.70 29.88
C GLN A 208 38.63 13.13 28.47
N ALA A 209 38.03 11.94 28.36
CA ALA A 209 37.71 11.36 27.06
C ALA A 209 36.74 12.24 26.25
N GLU A 210 35.73 12.81 26.91
CA GLU A 210 34.79 13.77 26.31
C GLU A 210 35.52 15.05 25.84
N GLU A 211 36.41 15.60 26.65
CA GLU A 211 37.27 16.73 26.24
C GLU A 211 38.14 16.42 25.02
N PHE A 212 38.78 15.24 24.97
CA PHE A 212 39.55 14.80 23.81
C PHE A 212 38.68 14.64 22.56
N TYR A 213 37.50 14.06 22.71
CA TYR A 213 36.53 13.91 21.64
C TYR A 213 36.11 15.28 21.09
N HIS A 214 35.72 16.23 21.94
CA HIS A 214 35.34 17.57 21.50
C HIS A 214 36.49 18.34 20.85
N ARG A 215 37.71 18.22 21.38
CA ARG A 215 38.90 18.86 20.80
C ARG A 215 39.18 18.34 19.37
N THR A 216 39.25 17.01 19.22
CA THR A 216 39.51 16.36 17.93
C THR A 216 38.40 16.60 16.90
N HIS A 217 37.13 16.61 17.32
CA HIS A 217 35.99 16.85 16.42
C HIS A 217 35.86 18.33 16.05
N SER A 218 36.21 19.27 16.95
CA SER A 218 36.28 20.70 16.63
C SER A 218 37.41 21.01 15.65
N GLU A 219 38.56 20.35 15.78
CA GLU A 219 39.68 20.46 14.84
C GLU A 219 39.34 19.86 13.47
N ALA A 220 38.69 18.68 13.42
CA ALA A 220 38.27 18.05 12.18
C ALA A 220 37.20 18.86 11.41
N VAL A 221 36.27 19.51 12.12
CA VAL A 221 35.30 20.45 11.52
C VAL A 221 36.00 21.71 11.00
N SER A 222 37.03 22.20 11.71
CA SER A 222 37.79 23.38 11.26
C SER A 222 38.66 23.11 10.03
N ILE A 223 39.23 21.90 9.89
CA ILE A 223 40.03 21.51 8.72
C ILE A 223 39.14 21.30 7.47
N ASN A 224 37.92 20.76 7.63
CA ASN A 224 36.98 20.56 6.53
C ASN A 224 36.25 21.83 6.05
N VAL A 225 36.38 22.96 6.74
CA VAL A 225 35.79 24.26 6.34
C VAL A 225 36.83 25.17 5.65
N VAL A 226 38.12 24.85 5.73
CA VAL A 226 39.23 25.64 5.17
C VAL A 226 39.82 25.00 3.88
N LEU A 227 39.38 23.80 3.50
CA LEU A 227 39.63 23.17 2.19
C LEU A 227 38.38 23.26 1.31
#